data_AF-A0A087Y0K1-F1
#
_entry.id   AF-A0A087Y0K1-F1
#
_cell.length_a   1.000
_cell.length_b   1.000
_cell.length_c   1.000
_cell.angle_alpha   90.00
_cell.angle_beta   90.00
_cell.angle_gamma   90.00
#
_symmetry.space_group_name_H-M   'P 1'
#
loop_
_entity.id
_entity.type
_entity.pdbx_description
1 polymer ?
#
loop_
_entity_poly.entity_id
_entity_poly.type
_entity_poly.pdbx_seq_one_letter_code
_entity_poly.pdbx_strand_id
1 'polypeptide(L)'
;MGFRKKNKSPPVLSHEFVIQNHADMVSCLAMIILLGLMFEVTAKFAIMFITVQYNVTQVLADEKSEPVNLYQYGPKDVATVFFYLLIAVILHALIQEYILDKINRRLHLSKTKHSKFNESGQLAAFYLFSFIWGCSILTAEEFATNPTFLWEGYPHTSMVFQVKFFYICQIAYWLHALPELYFQKVRKEDIPRQLYYICLYVVHISGAYILNLHRLGLVLLVPHYLVELLFHASRLFYFSDENKQKGFTLWALLFVIARLLTLTLSVLTFGFGLPRTENHGFSLAEGNFNVLTIRMTCLAAICLTQAWMMWKFINFQLKKWREHSQNQASKKKTVSPKSKPHKRETTKGGAANGVVKSEDKMSPRARKAKAS
;
A
#
# COMPACT_ATOMS: atom_id res chain seq x y z
N MET A 1 11.98 -3.31 46.35
CA MET A 1 10.81 -2.64 45.74
C MET A 1 11.33 -1.63 44.72
N GLY A 2 11.36 -1.97 43.43
CA GLY A 2 11.87 -1.06 42.40
C GLY A 2 10.85 0.04 42.12
N PHE A 3 11.19 1.29 42.45
CA PHE A 3 10.39 2.45 42.08
C PHE A 3 10.22 2.49 40.56
N ARG A 4 9.00 2.20 40.11
CA ARG A 4 8.55 2.41 38.73
C ARG A 4 8.67 3.92 38.47
N LYS A 5 9.74 4.35 37.78
CA LYS A 5 9.93 5.74 37.36
C LYS A 5 8.62 6.21 36.71
N LYS A 6 7.93 7.17 37.33
CA LYS A 6 6.85 7.92 36.68
C LYS A 6 7.45 8.50 35.39
N ASN A 7 6.91 8.13 34.23
CA ASN A 7 7.25 8.80 32.97
C ASN A 7 6.93 10.29 33.16
N LYS A 8 7.94 11.11 33.35
CA LYS A 8 7.78 12.57 33.32
C LYS A 8 7.37 12.93 31.90
N SER A 9 6.37 13.80 31.77
CA SER A 9 6.06 14.40 30.47
C SER A 9 7.32 15.06 29.92
N PRO A 10 7.60 14.91 28.61
CA PRO A 10 8.77 15.53 28.01
C PRO A 10 8.65 17.07 28.12
N PRO A 11 9.78 17.80 28.14
CA PRO A 11 9.76 19.26 28.15
C PRO A 11 8.94 19.81 26.98
N VAL A 12 8.18 20.87 27.22
CA VAL A 12 7.36 21.53 26.19
C VAL A 12 8.23 21.95 25.01
N LEU A 13 7.78 21.66 23.79
CA LEU A 13 8.51 21.86 22.50
C LEU A 13 9.78 21.01 22.30
N SER A 14 10.09 20.06 23.19
CA SER A 14 11.14 19.08 22.89
C SER A 14 10.75 18.18 21.71
N HIS A 15 11.75 17.57 21.07
CA HIS A 15 11.55 16.59 20.00
C HIS A 15 10.57 15.47 20.39
N GLU A 16 10.60 15.01 21.64
CA GLU A 16 9.68 13.98 22.13
C GLU A 16 8.26 14.51 22.37
N PHE A 17 8.13 15.77 22.81
CA PHE A 17 6.83 16.41 23.00
C PHE A 17 6.10 16.59 21.67
N VAL A 18 6.79 17.07 20.63
CA VAL A 18 6.21 17.24 19.28
C VAL A 18 5.70 15.92 18.73
N ILE A 19 6.49 14.85 18.86
CA ILE A 19 6.08 13.53 18.36
C ILE A 19 4.89 12.97 19.13
N GLN A 20 4.82 13.15 20.45
CA GLN A 20 3.71 12.62 21.24
C GLN A 20 2.40 13.37 20.99
N ASN A 21 2.45 14.68 20.72
CA ASN A 21 1.27 15.54 20.59
C ASN A 21 1.04 16.03 19.16
N HIS A 22 1.62 15.37 18.14
CA HIS A 22 1.55 15.83 16.75
C HIS A 22 0.11 15.93 16.25
N ALA A 23 -0.75 14.98 16.61
CA ALA A 23 -2.16 14.99 16.24
C ALA A 23 -2.90 16.21 16.79
N ASP A 24 -2.68 16.53 18.07
CA ASP A 24 -3.29 17.70 18.72
C ASP A 24 -2.76 19.00 18.14
N MET A 25 -1.45 19.11 17.91
CA MET A 25 -0.84 20.29 17.30
C MET A 25 -1.35 20.54 15.87
N VAL A 26 -1.44 19.49 15.07
CA VAL A 26 -1.98 19.57 13.70
C VAL A 26 -3.49 19.85 13.72
N SER A 27 -4.23 19.29 14.69
CA SER A 27 -5.63 19.61 14.93
C SER A 27 -5.82 21.09 15.26
N CYS A 28 -4.98 21.67 16.13
CA CYS A 28 -5.00 23.11 16.41
C CYS A 28 -4.78 23.94 15.13
N LEU A 29 -3.86 23.54 14.25
CA LEU A 29 -3.64 24.21 12.98
C LEU A 29 -4.86 24.13 12.05
N ALA A 30 -5.47 22.95 11.92
CA ALA A 30 -6.70 22.77 11.15
C ALA A 30 -7.87 23.59 11.74
N MET A 31 -7.97 23.65 13.07
CA MET A 31 -8.97 24.45 13.78
C MET A 31 -8.80 25.95 13.54
N ILE A 32 -7.57 26.47 13.47
CA ILE A 32 -7.32 27.88 13.12
C ILE A 32 -7.90 28.20 11.73
N ILE A 33 -7.72 27.30 10.75
CA ILE A 33 -8.28 27.46 9.41
C ILE A 33 -9.82 27.45 9.48
N LEU A 34 -10.42 26.54 10.24
CA LEU A 34 -11.88 26.46 10.42
C LEU A 34 -12.45 27.69 11.14
N LEU A 35 -11.80 28.18 12.19
CA LEU A 35 -12.17 29.42 12.89
C LEU A 35 -12.05 30.64 11.96
N GLY A 36 -11.17 30.59 10.97
CA GLY A 36 -11.09 31.57 9.91
C GLY A 36 -12.40 31.74 9.12
N LEU A 37 -13.31 30.76 9.13
CA LEU A 37 -14.64 30.90 8.54
C LEU A 37 -15.58 31.81 9.35
N MET A 38 -15.28 32.09 10.62
CA MET A 38 -16.17 32.86 11.50
C MET A 38 -16.20 34.36 11.19
N PHE A 39 -15.15 34.90 10.55
CA PHE A 39 -15.08 36.31 10.18
C PHE A 39 -15.05 36.48 8.67
N GLU A 40 -15.80 37.46 8.15
CA GLU A 40 -15.98 37.66 6.70
C GLU A 40 -14.65 37.84 5.95
N VAL A 41 -13.70 38.59 6.52
CA VAL A 41 -12.40 38.84 5.90
C VAL A 41 -11.55 37.57 5.84
N THR A 42 -11.48 36.81 6.94
CA THR A 42 -10.69 35.57 6.99
C THR A 42 -11.36 34.43 6.24
N ALA A 43 -12.69 34.44 6.11
CA ALA A 43 -13.45 33.40 5.43
C ALA A 43 -13.05 33.28 3.96
N LYS A 44 -12.77 34.40 3.29
CA LYS A 44 -12.29 34.42 1.89
C LYS A 44 -11.01 33.62 1.70
N PHE A 45 -10.14 33.59 2.71
CA PHE A 45 -8.91 32.81 2.69
C PHE A 45 -9.14 31.38 3.16
N ALA A 46 -9.88 31.17 4.25
CA ALA A 46 -10.17 29.84 4.80
C ALA A 46 -10.92 28.93 3.81
N ILE A 47 -11.86 29.48 3.04
CA ILE A 47 -12.59 28.72 2.01
C ILE A 47 -11.65 28.11 0.97
N MET A 48 -10.55 28.78 0.62
CA MET A 48 -9.56 28.26 -0.34
C MET A 48 -8.93 26.93 0.11
N PHE A 49 -8.78 26.75 1.41
CA PHE A 49 -8.23 25.54 2.02
C PHE A 49 -9.28 24.43 2.13
N ILE A 50 -10.54 24.77 2.35
CA ILE A 50 -11.56 23.78 2.74
C ILE A 50 -12.32 23.25 1.52
N THR A 51 -12.71 24.12 0.59
CA THR A 51 -13.62 23.72 -0.50
C THR A 51 -12.85 23.32 -1.76
N VAL A 52 -13.48 22.51 -2.60
CA VAL A 52 -12.97 22.20 -3.93
C VAL A 52 -13.03 23.45 -4.80
N GLN A 53 -11.90 23.84 -5.39
CA GLN A 53 -11.75 25.11 -6.11
C GLN A 53 -12.18 25.00 -7.59
N TYR A 54 -12.31 26.13 -8.27
CA TYR A 54 -12.56 26.22 -9.72
C TYR A 54 -13.86 25.55 -10.20
N ASN A 55 -14.97 25.81 -9.50
CA ASN A 55 -16.30 25.41 -9.99
C ASN A 55 -16.64 26.19 -11.28
N VAL A 56 -17.04 25.44 -12.30
CA VAL A 56 -17.58 25.90 -13.57
C VAL A 56 -18.99 25.32 -13.65
N THR A 57 -19.98 26.15 -13.31
CA THR A 57 -21.39 25.76 -13.42
C THR A 57 -21.79 25.80 -14.90
N GLN A 58 -22.13 24.65 -15.47
CA GLN A 58 -22.69 24.58 -16.82
C GLN A 58 -24.22 24.59 -16.75
N VAL A 59 -24.82 25.63 -17.33
CA VAL A 59 -26.26 25.68 -17.58
C VAL A 59 -26.50 24.96 -18.90
N LEU A 60 -27.16 23.81 -18.83
CA LEU A 60 -27.56 23.05 -20.01
C LEU A 60 -28.64 23.84 -20.77
N ALA A 61 -28.62 23.74 -22.11
CA ALA A 61 -29.48 24.52 -23.00
C ALA A 61 -31.00 24.22 -22.85
N ASP A 62 -31.35 23.17 -22.11
CA ASP A 62 -32.73 22.83 -21.76
C ASP A 62 -33.04 23.41 -20.38
N GLU A 63 -33.92 24.43 -20.32
CA GLU A 63 -34.30 25.17 -19.09
C GLU A 63 -34.85 24.28 -17.95
N LYS A 64 -35.11 22.99 -18.20
CA LYS A 64 -35.60 22.00 -17.23
C LYS A 64 -34.51 21.12 -16.61
N SER A 65 -33.26 21.24 -17.06
CA SER A 65 -32.17 20.41 -16.55
C SER A 65 -31.39 21.14 -15.45
N GLU A 66 -31.17 20.47 -14.31
CA GLU A 66 -30.44 21.07 -13.20
C GLU A 66 -29.00 21.44 -13.60
N PRO A 67 -28.48 22.58 -13.13
CA PRO A 67 -27.13 23.02 -13.45
C PRO A 67 -26.10 22.00 -12.95
N VAL A 68 -25.25 21.52 -13.85
CA VAL A 68 -24.19 20.58 -13.49
C VAL A 68 -22.95 21.36 -13.07
N ASN A 69 -22.51 21.15 -11.82
CA ASN A 69 -21.29 21.74 -11.29
C ASN A 69 -20.08 20.90 -11.68
N LEU A 70 -19.26 21.41 -12.60
CA LEU A 70 -17.99 20.82 -13.00
C LEU A 70 -16.83 21.61 -12.40
N TYR A 71 -15.66 21.00 -12.36
CA TYR A 71 -14.48 21.60 -11.74
C TYR A 71 -13.25 21.40 -12.59
N GLN A 72 -12.44 22.44 -12.72
CA GLN A 72 -11.14 22.39 -13.40
C GLN A 72 -10.03 22.30 -12.36
N TYR A 73 -8.82 21.87 -12.75
CA TYR A 73 -7.67 21.96 -11.82
C TYR A 73 -7.08 23.38 -11.82
N GLY A 74 -6.37 23.73 -10.75
CA GLY A 74 -5.55 24.94 -10.76
C GLY A 74 -4.73 25.15 -9.49
N PRO A 75 -3.89 26.19 -9.43
CA PRO A 75 -2.92 26.39 -8.33
C PRO A 75 -3.54 26.50 -6.94
N LYS A 76 -4.79 26.99 -6.80
CA LYS A 76 -5.48 27.04 -5.50
C LYS A 76 -5.72 25.66 -4.90
N ASP A 77 -5.73 24.60 -5.71
CA ASP A 77 -5.85 23.22 -5.23
C ASP A 77 -4.69 22.84 -4.30
N VAL A 78 -3.54 23.51 -4.37
CA VAL A 78 -2.40 23.28 -3.44
C VAL A 78 -2.80 23.61 -2.00
N ALA A 79 -3.55 24.70 -1.79
CA ALA A 79 -4.06 25.05 -0.47
C ALA A 79 -5.06 24.01 0.03
N THR A 80 -5.93 23.52 -0.87
CA THR A 80 -6.89 22.46 -0.55
C THR A 80 -6.19 21.14 -0.20
N VAL A 81 -5.20 20.72 -0.99
CA VAL A 81 -4.36 19.55 -0.72
C VAL A 81 -3.65 19.68 0.63
N PHE A 82 -3.11 20.87 0.95
CA PHE A 82 -2.48 21.11 2.24
C PHE A 82 -3.46 20.94 3.41
N PHE A 83 -4.67 21.47 3.32
CA PHE A 83 -5.68 21.28 4.36
C PHE A 83 -6.02 19.80 4.56
N TYR A 84 -6.31 19.08 3.48
CA TYR A 84 -6.62 17.64 3.58
C TYR A 84 -5.42 16.79 4.00
N LEU A 85 -4.19 17.29 3.83
CA LEU A 85 -2.99 16.66 4.40
C LEU A 85 -3.03 16.76 5.93
N LEU A 86 -3.40 17.91 6.50
CA LEU A 86 -3.57 18.05 7.96
C LEU A 86 -4.64 17.09 8.47
N ILE A 87 -5.78 17.00 7.76
CA ILE A 87 -6.85 16.04 8.08
C ILE A 87 -6.32 14.60 8.00
N ALA A 88 -5.52 14.26 7.00
CA ALA A 88 -4.93 12.93 6.87
C ALA A 88 -4.00 12.58 8.05
N VAL A 89 -3.19 13.54 8.55
CA VAL A 89 -2.37 13.34 9.76
C VAL A 89 -3.24 13.07 10.98
N ILE A 90 -4.32 13.84 11.18
CA ILE A 90 -5.25 13.64 12.30
C ILE A 90 -5.92 12.26 12.19
N LEU A 91 -6.43 11.90 11.01
CA LEU A 91 -7.05 10.58 10.78
C LEU A 91 -6.07 9.43 11.00
N HIS A 92 -4.81 9.58 10.56
CA HIS A 92 -3.75 8.60 10.80
C HIS A 92 -3.60 8.33 12.30
N ALA A 93 -3.46 9.39 13.09
CA ALA A 93 -3.32 9.28 14.55
C ALA A 93 -4.55 8.64 15.21
N LEU A 94 -5.76 9.03 14.78
CA LEU A 94 -7.00 8.44 15.29
C LEU A 94 -7.10 6.94 14.99
N ILE A 95 -6.80 6.52 13.76
CA ILE A 95 -6.78 5.10 13.38
C ILE A 95 -5.71 4.36 14.19
N GLN A 96 -4.55 4.99 14.40
CA GLN A 96 -3.45 4.40 15.16
C GLN A 96 -3.86 4.12 16.60
N GLU A 97 -4.36 5.14 17.31
CA GLU A 97 -4.69 5.08 18.73
C GLU A 97 -5.94 4.24 19.01
N TYR A 98 -7.03 4.50 18.28
CA TYR A 98 -8.34 3.93 18.59
C TYR A 98 -8.57 2.56 17.98
N ILE A 99 -7.86 2.19 16.91
CA ILE A 99 -8.04 0.91 16.22
C ILE A 99 -6.79 0.04 16.37
N LEU A 100 -5.66 0.46 15.79
CA LEU A 100 -4.49 -0.41 15.64
C LEU A 100 -3.84 -0.76 16.99
N ASP A 101 -3.64 0.23 17.86
CA ASP A 101 -3.06 0.00 19.18
C ASP A 101 -3.98 -0.82 20.09
N LYS A 102 -5.30 -0.70 19.93
CA LYS A 102 -6.25 -1.59 20.62
C LYS A 102 -6.13 -3.03 20.16
N ILE A 103 -5.98 -3.28 18.86
CA ILE A 103 -5.80 -4.63 18.31
C ILE A 103 -4.45 -5.22 18.71
N ASN A 104 -3.37 -4.43 18.62
CA ASN A 104 -2.03 -4.88 19.01
C ASN A 104 -1.94 -5.30 20.48
N ARG A 105 -2.58 -4.55 21.38
CA ARG A 105 -2.66 -4.90 22.81
C ARG A 105 -3.32 -6.25 23.05
N ARG A 106 -4.25 -6.67 22.19
CA ARG A 106 -4.90 -7.99 22.26
C ARG A 106 -4.06 -9.11 21.64
N LEU A 107 -3.31 -8.82 20.58
CA LEU A 107 -2.54 -9.82 19.83
C LEU A 107 -1.14 -10.10 20.42
N HIS A 108 -0.68 -9.33 21.41
CA HIS A 108 0.63 -9.52 22.08
C HIS A 108 1.81 -9.71 21.11
N LEU A 109 1.84 -8.92 20.02
CA LEU A 109 2.86 -9.04 18.98
C LEU A 109 4.25 -8.59 19.46
N SER A 110 5.31 -9.22 18.92
CA SER A 110 6.68 -8.76 19.15
C SER A 110 6.90 -7.34 18.61
N LYS A 111 7.88 -6.60 19.13
CA LYS A 111 8.16 -5.20 18.72
C LYS A 111 8.32 -5.03 17.20
N THR A 112 8.97 -6.00 16.53
CA THR A 112 9.16 -5.98 15.07
C THR A 112 7.89 -6.33 14.30
N LYS A 113 7.07 -7.26 14.79
CA LYS A 113 5.76 -7.58 14.19
C LYS A 113 4.79 -6.41 14.38
N HIS A 114 4.82 -5.76 15.54
CA HIS A 114 3.99 -4.60 15.89
C HIS A 114 4.17 -3.42 14.92
N SER A 115 5.41 -2.98 14.67
CA SER A 115 5.66 -1.88 13.72
C SER A 115 5.16 -2.20 12.31
N LYS A 116 5.38 -3.43 11.84
CA LYS A 116 4.89 -3.90 10.53
C LYS A 116 3.37 -4.06 10.48
N PHE A 117 2.75 -4.42 11.60
CA PHE A 117 1.30 -4.51 11.73
C PHE A 117 0.69 -3.12 11.62
N ASN A 118 1.25 -2.12 12.30
CA ASN A 118 0.79 -0.73 12.21
C ASN A 118 0.87 -0.17 10.79
N GLU A 119 2.03 -0.30 10.14
CA GLU A 119 2.23 0.10 8.73
C GLU A 119 1.18 -0.54 7.82
N SER A 120 0.98 -1.86 7.93
CA SER A 120 -0.05 -2.55 7.15
C SER A 120 -1.48 -2.16 7.54
N GLY A 121 -1.74 -1.85 8.80
CA GLY A 121 -3.06 -1.48 9.30
C GLY A 121 -3.51 -0.15 8.72
N GLN A 122 -2.63 0.84 8.75
CA GLN A 122 -2.87 2.17 8.18
C GLN A 122 -3.11 2.10 6.68
N LEU A 123 -2.23 1.38 5.96
CA LEU A 123 -2.35 1.21 4.51
C LEU A 123 -3.60 0.41 4.13
N ALA A 124 -3.96 -0.65 4.87
CA ALA A 124 -5.19 -1.39 4.63
C ALA A 124 -6.43 -0.52 4.80
N ALA A 125 -6.49 0.31 5.86
CA ALA A 125 -7.61 1.23 6.08
C ALA A 125 -7.75 2.24 4.93
N PHE A 126 -6.64 2.85 4.52
CA PHE A 126 -6.61 3.80 3.41
C PHE A 126 -7.01 3.17 2.07
N TYR A 127 -6.43 2.01 1.72
CA TYR A 127 -6.74 1.34 0.46
C TYR A 127 -8.17 0.84 0.43
N LEU A 128 -8.73 0.39 1.56
CA LEU A 128 -10.14 0.01 1.64
C LEU A 128 -11.06 1.18 1.32
N PHE A 129 -10.87 2.31 2.01
CA PHE A 129 -11.67 3.50 1.79
C PHE A 129 -11.53 4.02 0.35
N SER A 130 -10.30 4.14 -0.14
CA SER A 130 -10.01 4.66 -1.48
C SER A 130 -10.49 3.71 -2.59
N PHE A 131 -10.43 2.40 -2.39
CA PHE A 131 -10.98 1.42 -3.32
C PHE A 131 -12.50 1.52 -3.41
N ILE A 132 -13.20 1.58 -2.27
CA ILE A 132 -14.67 1.71 -2.26
C ILE A 132 -15.11 3.01 -2.92
N TRP A 133 -14.47 4.13 -2.56
CA TRP A 133 -14.79 5.44 -3.15
C TRP A 133 -14.48 5.48 -4.65
N GLY A 134 -13.30 4.99 -5.06
CA GLY A 134 -12.93 4.93 -6.47
C GLY A 134 -13.86 4.04 -7.29
N CYS A 135 -14.27 2.87 -6.76
CA CYS A 135 -15.29 2.02 -7.37
C CYS A 135 -16.63 2.76 -7.52
N SER A 136 -17.08 3.47 -6.48
CA SER A 136 -18.31 4.26 -6.54
C SER A 136 -18.28 5.30 -7.66
N ILE A 137 -17.13 5.94 -7.89
CA ILE A 137 -16.95 6.88 -9.00
C ILE A 137 -16.98 6.13 -10.33
N LEU A 138 -16.23 5.03 -10.47
CA LEU A 138 -16.20 4.24 -11.70
C LEU A 138 -17.57 3.65 -12.07
N THR A 139 -18.43 3.34 -11.09
CA THR A 139 -19.80 2.87 -11.37
C THR A 139 -20.76 4.00 -11.77
N ALA A 140 -20.45 5.24 -11.37
CA ALA A 140 -21.26 6.41 -11.72
C ALA A 140 -20.88 7.00 -13.09
N GLU A 141 -19.69 6.68 -13.59
CA GLU A 141 -19.11 7.27 -14.79
C GLU A 141 -19.00 6.25 -15.95
N GLU A 142 -19.33 6.67 -17.16
CA GLU A 142 -19.41 5.78 -18.32
C GLU A 142 -18.03 5.31 -18.84
N PHE A 143 -16.94 6.01 -18.49
CA PHE A 143 -15.59 5.67 -18.98
C PHE A 143 -15.00 4.39 -18.39
N ALA A 144 -15.65 3.75 -17.42
CA ALA A 144 -15.23 2.46 -16.89
C ALA A 144 -15.60 1.28 -17.80
N THR A 145 -16.64 1.42 -18.64
CA THR A 145 -17.19 0.32 -19.45
C THR A 145 -16.65 0.30 -20.87
N ASN A 146 -16.33 1.46 -21.43
CA ASN A 146 -15.74 1.60 -22.76
C ASN A 146 -14.32 2.19 -22.70
N PRO A 147 -13.27 1.41 -23.04
CA PRO A 147 -11.90 1.90 -23.05
C PRO A 147 -11.64 3.11 -23.96
N THR A 148 -12.46 3.37 -24.99
CA THR A 148 -12.25 4.53 -25.89
C THR A 148 -12.39 5.86 -25.15
N PHE A 149 -13.26 5.92 -24.14
CA PHE A 149 -13.50 7.12 -23.33
C PHE A 149 -12.30 7.54 -22.47
N LEU A 150 -11.26 6.72 -22.38
CA LEU A 150 -9.99 7.06 -21.73
C LEU A 150 -9.20 8.13 -22.51
N TRP A 151 -9.38 8.23 -23.83
CA TRP A 151 -8.69 9.22 -24.68
C TRP A 151 -9.63 10.03 -25.58
N GLU A 152 -10.83 9.55 -25.84
CA GLU A 152 -11.84 10.28 -26.60
C GLU A 152 -12.25 11.56 -25.86
N GLY A 153 -12.28 12.67 -26.59
CA GLY A 153 -12.54 14.00 -26.01
C GLY A 153 -11.44 14.52 -25.08
N TYR A 154 -10.24 13.91 -25.08
CA TYR A 154 -9.07 14.51 -24.41
C TYR A 154 -8.79 15.89 -25.05
N PRO A 155 -8.37 16.93 -24.30
CA PRO A 155 -8.14 16.95 -22.86
C PRO A 155 -9.43 16.96 -22.03
N HIS A 156 -9.46 16.14 -20.98
CA HIS A 156 -10.58 16.11 -20.03
C HIS A 156 -10.39 17.19 -18.96
N THR A 157 -10.60 18.46 -19.33
CA THR A 157 -10.32 19.61 -18.45
C THR A 157 -11.29 19.76 -17.27
N SER A 158 -12.47 19.14 -17.39
CA SER A 158 -13.57 19.31 -16.44
C SER A 158 -13.88 17.98 -15.74
N MET A 159 -13.99 18.04 -14.41
CA MET A 159 -14.26 16.91 -13.53
C MET A 159 -15.51 17.15 -12.70
N VAL A 160 -16.31 16.12 -12.46
CA VAL A 160 -17.32 16.19 -11.40
C VAL A 160 -16.66 16.33 -10.03
N PHE A 161 -17.38 16.89 -9.06
CA PHE A 161 -16.90 17.10 -7.69
C PHE A 161 -16.23 15.86 -7.11
N GLN A 162 -16.87 14.69 -7.23
CA GLN A 162 -16.38 13.43 -6.66
C GLN A 162 -15.00 13.04 -7.21
N VAL A 163 -14.78 13.18 -8.52
CA VAL A 163 -13.51 12.88 -9.18
C VAL A 163 -12.42 13.83 -8.69
N LYS A 164 -12.69 15.15 -8.74
CA LYS A 164 -11.69 16.13 -8.31
C LYS A 164 -11.35 15.97 -6.84
N PHE A 165 -12.36 15.83 -5.98
CA PHE A 165 -12.17 15.69 -4.55
C PHE A 165 -11.43 14.40 -4.19
N PHE A 166 -11.71 13.30 -4.90
CA PHE A 166 -10.95 12.07 -4.78
C PHE A 166 -9.46 12.32 -5.03
N TYR A 167 -9.07 12.91 -6.17
CA TYR A 167 -7.66 13.20 -6.48
C TYR A 167 -6.99 14.09 -5.43
N ILE A 168 -7.65 15.16 -4.97
CA ILE A 168 -7.13 16.03 -3.90
C ILE A 168 -6.82 15.21 -2.65
N CYS A 169 -7.76 14.38 -2.19
CA CYS A 169 -7.58 13.52 -1.02
C CYS A 169 -6.48 12.48 -1.21
N GLN A 170 -6.36 11.91 -2.41
CA GLN A 170 -5.30 10.94 -2.71
C GLN A 170 -3.91 11.58 -2.65
N ILE A 171 -3.73 12.77 -3.25
CA ILE A 171 -2.46 13.51 -3.20
C ILE A 171 -2.15 13.92 -1.76
N ALA A 172 -3.15 14.48 -1.05
CA ALA A 172 -3.02 14.88 0.34
C ALA A 172 -2.59 13.71 1.24
N TYR A 173 -3.18 12.52 1.06
CA TYR A 173 -2.77 11.33 1.79
C TYR A 173 -1.31 10.96 1.47
N TRP A 174 -0.90 10.86 0.21
CA TRP A 174 0.49 10.47 -0.05
C TRP A 174 1.51 11.51 0.43
N LEU A 175 1.13 12.79 0.47
CA LEU A 175 1.95 13.83 1.09
C LEU A 175 1.96 13.78 2.63
N HIS A 176 0.87 13.37 3.28
CA HIS A 176 0.82 13.20 4.75
C HIS A 176 1.84 12.15 5.24
N ALA A 177 2.17 11.18 4.39
CA ALA A 177 3.12 10.13 4.74
C ALA A 177 4.53 10.70 4.97
N LEU A 178 4.89 11.87 4.42
CA LEU A 178 6.19 12.52 4.61
C LEU A 178 6.44 12.95 6.07
N PRO A 179 5.61 13.83 6.69
CA PRO A 179 5.77 14.14 8.11
C PRO A 179 5.56 12.92 9.00
N GLU A 180 4.76 11.94 8.57
CA GLU A 180 4.55 10.69 9.33
C GLU A 180 5.83 9.85 9.46
N LEU A 181 6.76 9.91 8.48
CA LEU A 181 8.08 9.28 8.62
C LEU A 181 8.82 9.76 9.89
N TYR A 182 8.65 11.05 10.21
CA TYR A 182 9.21 11.68 11.39
C TYR A 182 8.39 11.34 12.65
N PHE A 183 7.06 11.49 12.60
CA PHE A 183 6.19 11.22 13.76
C PHE A 183 6.27 9.76 14.24
N GLN A 184 6.37 8.79 13.32
CA GLN A 184 6.50 7.37 13.70
C GLN A 184 7.92 6.94 14.09
N LYS A 185 8.90 7.85 14.04
CA LYS A 185 10.32 7.52 14.24
C LYS A 185 10.75 6.35 13.35
N VAL A 186 10.42 6.40 12.06
CA VAL A 186 10.78 5.35 11.10
C VAL A 186 12.29 5.16 11.11
N ARG A 187 12.74 3.90 11.10
CA ARG A 187 14.16 3.58 11.13
C ARG A 187 14.85 4.12 9.88
N LYS A 188 16.06 4.67 10.04
CA LYS A 188 16.80 5.31 8.94
C LYS A 188 16.99 4.38 7.74
N GLU A 189 17.15 3.08 7.96
CA GLU A 189 17.26 2.08 6.89
C GLU A 189 15.97 1.88 6.09
N ASP A 190 14.79 2.16 6.69
CA ASP A 190 13.49 1.98 6.04
C ASP A 190 13.00 3.25 5.32
N ILE A 191 13.53 4.43 5.67
CA ILE A 191 13.14 5.74 5.09
C ILE A 191 13.27 5.76 3.56
N PRO A 192 14.41 5.38 2.94
CA PRO A 192 14.53 5.45 1.48
C PRO A 192 13.47 4.61 0.79
N ARG A 193 13.20 3.41 1.31
CA ARG A 193 12.17 2.51 0.78
C ARG A 193 10.81 3.18 0.78
N GLN A 194 10.39 3.78 1.90
CA GLN A 194 9.09 4.42 2.01
C GLN A 194 9.00 5.68 1.14
N LEU A 195 10.07 6.48 1.09
CA LEU A 195 10.13 7.67 0.24
C LEU A 195 9.95 7.34 -1.25
N TYR A 196 10.56 6.25 -1.74
CA TYR A 196 10.34 5.81 -3.14
C TYR A 196 8.86 5.56 -3.43
N TYR A 197 8.14 4.86 -2.54
CA TYR A 197 6.71 4.62 -2.74
C TYR A 197 5.90 5.92 -2.68
N ILE A 198 6.17 6.79 -1.69
CA ILE A 198 5.50 8.09 -1.57
C ILE A 198 5.68 8.90 -2.87
N CYS A 199 6.91 9.02 -3.37
CA CYS A 199 7.20 9.74 -4.60
C CYS A 199 6.48 9.11 -5.80
N LEU A 200 6.47 7.78 -5.93
CA LEU A 200 5.77 7.11 -7.03
C LEU A 200 4.28 7.44 -7.02
N TYR A 201 3.60 7.37 -5.87
CA TYR A 201 2.19 7.72 -5.78
C TYR A 201 1.93 9.19 -6.07
N VAL A 202 2.67 10.11 -5.45
CA VAL A 202 2.50 11.56 -5.68
C VAL A 202 2.70 11.89 -7.15
N VAL A 203 3.74 11.37 -7.80
CA VAL A 203 4.04 11.64 -9.21
C VAL A 203 2.96 11.09 -10.14
N HIS A 204 2.52 9.84 -9.97
CA HIS A 204 1.53 9.25 -10.87
C HIS A 204 0.13 9.87 -10.69
N ILE A 205 -0.29 10.12 -9.44
CA ILE A 205 -1.61 10.68 -9.14
C ILE A 205 -1.65 12.16 -9.56
N SER A 206 -0.63 12.95 -9.22
CA SER A 206 -0.55 14.36 -9.63
C SER A 206 -0.36 14.49 -11.13
N GLY A 207 0.41 13.61 -11.76
CA GLY A 207 0.59 13.57 -13.21
C GLY A 207 -0.74 13.32 -13.94
N ALA A 208 -1.53 12.34 -13.49
CA ALA A 208 -2.85 12.08 -14.05
C ALA A 208 -3.80 13.28 -13.86
N TYR A 209 -3.71 13.96 -12.72
CA TYR A 209 -4.53 15.13 -12.40
C TYR A 209 -4.17 16.36 -13.26
N ILE A 210 -2.88 16.74 -13.30
CA ILE A 210 -2.40 17.96 -13.98
C ILE A 210 -2.44 17.82 -15.50
N LEU A 211 -2.18 16.63 -16.04
CA LEU A 211 -2.17 16.38 -17.49
C LEU A 211 -3.58 16.12 -18.06
N ASN A 212 -4.65 16.33 -17.29
CA ASN A 212 -6.04 16.04 -17.68
C ASN A 212 -6.26 14.58 -18.12
N LEU A 213 -5.56 13.65 -17.47
CA LEU A 213 -5.65 12.20 -17.70
C LEU A 213 -6.39 11.51 -16.53
N HIS A 214 -7.27 12.24 -15.86
CA HIS A 214 -7.91 11.78 -14.62
C HIS A 214 -8.76 10.51 -14.81
N ARG A 215 -9.35 10.31 -16.00
CA ARG A 215 -10.11 9.10 -16.36
C ARG A 215 -9.21 7.87 -16.38
N LEU A 216 -8.11 7.93 -17.14
CA LEU A 216 -7.09 6.88 -17.17
C LEU A 216 -6.54 6.64 -15.76
N GLY A 217 -6.11 7.69 -15.07
CA GLY A 217 -5.53 7.58 -13.73
C GLY A 217 -6.47 6.87 -12.75
N LEU A 218 -7.78 7.14 -12.79
CA LEU A 218 -8.75 6.52 -11.89
C LEU A 218 -8.92 5.02 -12.19
N VAL A 219 -9.07 4.67 -13.47
CA VAL A 219 -9.20 3.27 -13.92
C VAL A 219 -7.94 2.46 -13.61
N LEU A 220 -6.76 3.09 -13.62
CA LEU A 220 -5.50 2.43 -13.22
C LEU A 220 -5.34 2.31 -11.70
N LEU A 221 -5.76 3.34 -10.95
CA LEU A 221 -5.55 3.43 -9.51
C LEU A 221 -6.43 2.47 -8.72
N VAL A 222 -7.69 2.28 -9.13
CA VAL A 222 -8.65 1.43 -8.38
C VAL A 222 -8.22 -0.04 -8.33
N PRO A 223 -7.89 -0.73 -9.43
CA PRO A 223 -7.37 -2.09 -9.38
C PRO A 223 -6.04 -2.19 -8.63
N HIS A 224 -5.19 -1.15 -8.72
CA HIS A 224 -3.95 -1.12 -7.97
C HIS A 224 -4.20 -1.08 -6.46
N TYR A 225 -5.09 -0.22 -5.98
CA TYR A 225 -5.46 -0.14 -4.57
C TYR A 225 -6.13 -1.41 -4.06
N LEU A 226 -6.93 -2.11 -4.87
CA LEU A 226 -7.48 -3.40 -4.50
C LEU A 226 -6.38 -4.42 -4.20
N VAL A 227 -5.37 -4.49 -5.07
CA VAL A 227 -4.26 -5.42 -4.89
C VAL A 227 -3.43 -5.07 -3.64
N GLU A 228 -3.14 -3.80 -3.41
CA GLU A 228 -2.42 -3.38 -2.21
C GLU A 228 -3.24 -3.62 -0.92
N LEU A 229 -4.55 -3.38 -0.96
CA LEU A 229 -5.48 -3.73 0.12
C LEU A 229 -5.37 -5.22 0.45
N LEU A 230 -5.47 -6.10 -0.56
CA LEU A 230 -5.40 -7.54 -0.35
C LEU A 230 -4.06 -7.97 0.24
N PHE A 231 -2.95 -7.35 -0.18
CA PHE A 231 -1.63 -7.60 0.40
C PHE A 231 -1.60 -7.26 1.89
N HIS A 232 -2.00 -6.03 2.24
CA HIS A 232 -1.94 -5.54 3.60
C HIS A 232 -2.94 -6.25 4.52
N ALA A 233 -4.17 -6.51 4.05
CA ALA A 233 -5.15 -7.31 4.76
C ALA A 233 -4.65 -8.75 5.00
N SER A 234 -4.09 -9.40 3.99
CA SER A 234 -3.48 -10.74 4.15
C SER A 234 -2.36 -10.75 5.18
N ARG A 235 -1.53 -9.70 5.20
CA ARG A 235 -0.45 -9.53 6.16
C ARG A 235 -0.95 -9.31 7.59
N LEU A 236 -2.04 -8.56 7.79
CA LEU A 236 -2.69 -8.39 9.09
C LEU A 236 -3.27 -9.72 9.60
N PHE A 237 -3.96 -10.48 8.75
CA PHE A 237 -4.48 -11.79 9.12
C PHE A 237 -3.38 -12.80 9.45
N TYR A 238 -2.28 -12.79 8.68
CA TYR A 238 -1.11 -13.63 8.94
C TYR A 238 -0.43 -13.29 10.28
N PHE A 239 -0.39 -12.02 10.68
CA PHE A 239 0.14 -11.63 11.98
C PHE A 239 -0.74 -12.07 13.15
N SER A 240 -2.06 -12.18 12.93
CA SER A 240 -2.98 -12.74 13.93
C SER A 240 -2.93 -14.26 13.99
N ASP A 241 -2.79 -14.94 12.85
CA ASP A 241 -2.73 -16.39 12.76
C ASP A 241 -1.90 -16.80 11.53
N GLU A 242 -0.75 -17.42 11.77
CA GLU A 242 0.22 -17.78 10.73
C GLU A 242 -0.32 -18.85 9.75
N ASN A 243 -1.43 -19.52 10.09
CA ASN A 243 -2.11 -20.47 9.21
C ASN A 243 -2.92 -19.78 8.10
N LYS A 244 -3.23 -18.48 8.24
CA LYS A 244 -4.05 -17.71 7.29
C LYS A 244 -3.24 -17.21 6.08
N GLN A 245 -2.64 -18.13 5.32
CA GLN A 245 -1.80 -17.80 4.17
C GLN A 245 -2.54 -17.69 2.83
N LYS A 246 -3.79 -18.18 2.75
CA LYS A 246 -4.57 -18.24 1.50
C LYS A 246 -4.75 -16.86 0.83
N GLY A 247 -4.84 -15.79 1.63
CA GLY A 247 -4.95 -14.42 1.12
C GLY A 247 -3.77 -14.00 0.25
N PHE A 248 -2.55 -14.46 0.56
CA PHE A 248 -1.37 -14.16 -0.26
C PHE A 248 -1.42 -14.82 -1.65
N THR A 249 -2.09 -15.96 -1.79
CA THR A 249 -2.26 -16.61 -3.09
C THR A 249 -3.23 -15.80 -3.96
N LEU A 250 -4.37 -15.39 -3.39
CA LEU A 250 -5.34 -14.53 -4.07
C LEU A 250 -4.70 -13.18 -4.47
N TRP A 251 -3.97 -12.56 -3.54
CA TRP A 251 -3.19 -11.36 -3.82
C TRP A 251 -2.22 -11.56 -4.97
N ALA A 252 -1.43 -12.63 -4.97
CA ALA A 252 -0.42 -12.87 -6.00
C ALA A 252 -1.04 -13.01 -7.41
N LEU A 253 -2.19 -13.68 -7.51
CA LEU A 253 -2.94 -13.80 -8.76
C LEU A 253 -3.45 -12.42 -9.24
N LEU A 254 -4.17 -11.71 -8.37
CA LEU A 254 -4.74 -10.41 -8.71
C LEU A 254 -3.68 -9.34 -8.96
N PHE A 255 -2.52 -9.43 -8.29
CA PHE A 255 -1.38 -8.57 -8.55
C PHE A 255 -0.97 -8.65 -10.02
N VAL A 256 -0.73 -9.85 -10.56
CA VAL A 256 -0.32 -10.02 -11.96
C VAL A 256 -1.39 -9.49 -12.92
N ILE A 257 -2.67 -9.80 -12.66
CA ILE A 257 -3.80 -9.32 -13.47
C ILE A 257 -3.85 -7.79 -13.49
N ALA A 258 -3.70 -7.14 -12.34
CA ALA A 258 -3.72 -5.68 -12.26
C ALA A 258 -2.55 -5.04 -13.01
N ARG A 259 -1.33 -5.62 -12.98
CA ARG A 259 -0.19 -5.10 -13.76
C ARG A 259 -0.41 -5.24 -15.27
N LEU A 260 -0.94 -6.38 -15.72
CA LEU A 260 -1.27 -6.60 -17.13
C LEU A 260 -2.35 -5.61 -17.60
N LEU A 261 -3.41 -5.43 -16.80
CA LEU A 261 -4.45 -4.44 -17.08
C LEU A 261 -3.85 -3.02 -17.18
N THR A 262 -2.99 -2.63 -16.22
CA THR A 262 -2.34 -1.32 -16.24
C THR A 262 -1.50 -1.10 -17.50
N LEU A 263 -0.69 -2.08 -17.89
CA LEU A 263 0.15 -1.98 -19.08
C LEU A 263 -0.71 -1.91 -20.36
N THR A 264 -1.71 -2.78 -20.49
CA THR A 264 -2.60 -2.82 -21.66
C THR A 264 -3.32 -1.48 -21.85
N LEU A 265 -3.99 -0.97 -20.81
CA LEU A 265 -4.72 0.30 -20.90
C LEU A 265 -3.80 1.49 -21.17
N SER A 266 -2.58 1.47 -20.61
CA SER A 266 -1.60 2.54 -20.85
C SER A 266 -1.09 2.53 -22.28
N VAL A 267 -0.77 1.36 -22.84
CA VAL A 267 -0.34 1.21 -24.24
C VAL A 267 -1.47 1.57 -25.19
N LEU A 268 -2.71 1.13 -24.91
CA LEU A 268 -3.88 1.53 -25.69
C LEU A 268 -4.06 3.05 -25.68
N THR A 269 -3.98 3.68 -24.51
CA THR A 269 -4.21 5.13 -24.39
C THR A 269 -3.10 5.96 -25.05
N PHE A 270 -1.83 5.73 -24.68
CA PHE A 270 -0.72 6.56 -25.14
C PHE A 270 -0.17 6.14 -26.51
N GLY A 271 -0.22 4.86 -26.84
CA GLY A 271 0.34 4.31 -28.08
C GLY A 271 -0.65 4.29 -29.24
N PHE A 272 -1.94 4.17 -28.96
CA PHE A 272 -2.96 3.95 -30.01
C PHE A 272 -4.12 4.95 -29.99
N GLY A 273 -4.55 5.41 -28.81
CA GLY A 273 -5.69 6.29 -28.62
C GLY A 273 -5.36 7.75 -28.89
N LEU A 274 -4.60 8.38 -28.00
CA LEU A 274 -4.18 9.78 -28.09
C LEU A 274 -3.46 10.14 -29.41
N PRO A 275 -2.67 9.25 -30.05
CA PRO A 275 -2.09 9.52 -31.36
C PRO A 275 -3.07 9.54 -32.53
N ARG A 276 -4.33 9.12 -32.35
CA ARG A 276 -5.35 9.12 -33.40
C ARG A 276 -6.41 10.20 -33.21
N THR A 277 -6.34 10.98 -32.13
CA THR A 277 -7.26 12.09 -31.90
C THR A 277 -6.80 13.33 -32.66
N GLU A 278 -7.73 14.12 -33.20
CA GLU A 278 -7.41 15.25 -34.09
C GLU A 278 -6.66 16.41 -33.38
N ASN A 279 -6.73 16.46 -32.06
CA ASN A 279 -6.18 17.52 -31.22
C ASN A 279 -4.69 17.33 -30.87
N HIS A 280 -3.85 17.07 -31.86
CA HIS A 280 -2.40 17.02 -31.66
C HIS A 280 -1.83 18.40 -31.33
N GLY A 281 -1.09 18.51 -30.23
CA GLY A 281 -0.46 19.77 -29.87
C GLY A 281 -0.21 19.93 -28.37
N PHE A 282 0.42 21.04 -28.04
CA PHE A 282 0.66 21.48 -26.67
C PHE A 282 0.04 22.87 -26.49
N SER A 283 -0.93 22.98 -25.59
CA SER A 283 -1.56 24.24 -25.20
C SER A 283 -1.85 24.22 -23.71
N LEU A 284 -1.13 25.05 -22.95
CA LEU A 284 -1.38 25.19 -21.51
C LEU A 284 -2.74 25.82 -21.22
N ALA A 285 -3.19 26.75 -22.09
CA ALA A 285 -4.46 27.44 -21.94
C ALA A 285 -5.66 26.50 -22.11
N GLU A 286 -5.57 25.55 -23.05
CA GLU A 286 -6.60 24.53 -23.28
C GLU A 286 -6.40 23.28 -22.42
N GLY A 287 -5.30 23.20 -21.67
CA GLY A 287 -4.92 22.00 -20.92
C GLY A 287 -4.61 20.80 -21.82
N ASN A 288 -4.24 21.04 -23.08
CA ASN A 288 -3.89 19.99 -24.04
C ASN A 288 -2.40 19.66 -23.96
N PHE A 289 -2.08 18.42 -23.58
CA PHE A 289 -0.71 17.91 -23.50
C PHE A 289 -0.44 16.75 -24.48
N ASN A 290 -1.23 16.64 -25.55
CA ASN A 290 -1.14 15.56 -26.55
C ASN A 290 0.04 15.74 -27.53
N VAL A 291 1.26 15.74 -27.00
CA VAL A 291 2.50 15.70 -27.78
C VAL A 291 3.27 14.41 -27.55
N LEU A 292 4.03 13.97 -28.55
CA LEU A 292 4.79 12.72 -28.51
C LEU A 292 5.64 12.58 -27.25
N THR A 293 6.36 13.65 -26.87
CA THR A 293 7.25 13.65 -25.70
C THR A 293 6.50 13.36 -24.41
N ILE A 294 5.34 13.99 -24.19
CA ILE A 294 4.54 13.77 -22.96
C ILE A 294 3.96 12.36 -22.96
N ARG A 295 3.40 11.90 -24.09
CA ARG A 295 2.87 10.53 -24.22
C ARG A 295 3.92 9.48 -23.91
N MET A 296 5.11 9.59 -24.52
CA MET A 296 6.19 8.64 -24.31
C MET A 296 6.76 8.71 -22.89
N THR A 297 6.81 9.91 -22.29
CA THR A 297 7.25 10.08 -20.89
C THR A 297 6.27 9.41 -19.93
N CYS A 298 4.96 9.64 -20.09
CA CYS A 298 3.93 9.00 -19.27
C CYS A 298 3.95 7.48 -19.43
N LEU A 299 4.03 6.99 -20.67
CA LEU A 299 4.11 5.56 -20.94
C LEU A 299 5.37 4.92 -20.34
N ALA A 300 6.53 5.57 -20.50
CA ALA A 300 7.78 5.11 -19.92
C ALA A 300 7.72 5.09 -18.39
N ALA A 301 7.21 6.14 -17.75
CA ALA A 301 7.06 6.21 -16.30
C ALA A 301 6.20 5.06 -15.76
N ILE A 302 5.06 4.79 -16.41
CA ILE A 302 4.19 3.67 -16.04
C ILE A 302 4.91 2.34 -16.26
N CYS A 303 5.46 2.09 -17.46
CA CYS A 303 6.12 0.84 -17.80
C CYS A 303 7.32 0.54 -16.88
N LEU A 304 8.17 1.53 -16.59
CA LEU A 304 9.30 1.37 -15.68
C LEU A 304 8.83 1.06 -14.25
N THR A 305 7.77 1.74 -13.79
CA THR A 305 7.19 1.48 -12.46
C THR A 305 6.58 0.08 -12.39
N GLN A 306 5.84 -0.36 -13.41
CA GLN A 306 5.30 -1.72 -13.49
C GLN A 306 6.42 -2.77 -13.55
N ALA A 307 7.45 -2.56 -14.35
CA ALA A 307 8.60 -3.46 -14.47
C ALA A 307 9.34 -3.58 -13.13
N TRP A 308 9.57 -2.47 -12.44
CA TRP A 308 10.18 -2.46 -11.11
C TRP A 308 9.35 -3.22 -10.06
N MET A 309 8.03 -3.03 -10.05
CA MET A 309 7.13 -3.77 -9.15
C MET A 309 7.10 -5.26 -9.48
N MET A 310 7.05 -5.62 -10.76
CA MET A 310 7.11 -7.02 -11.21
C MET A 310 8.45 -7.67 -10.85
N TRP A 311 9.56 -6.97 -11.03
CA TRP A 311 10.88 -7.43 -10.63
C TRP A 311 10.94 -7.75 -9.13
N LYS A 312 10.42 -6.85 -8.29
CA LYS A 312 10.31 -7.08 -6.85
C LYS A 312 9.43 -8.29 -6.52
N PHE A 313 8.27 -8.39 -7.17
CA PHE A 313 7.35 -9.50 -6.99
C PHE A 313 7.99 -10.85 -7.37
N ILE A 314 8.62 -10.94 -8.53
CA ILE A 314 9.30 -12.16 -9.00
C ILE A 314 10.41 -12.56 -8.02
N ASN A 315 11.25 -11.62 -7.60
CA ASN A 315 12.30 -11.90 -6.61
C ASN A 315 11.73 -12.40 -5.28
N PHE A 316 10.62 -11.82 -4.83
CA PHE A 316 9.91 -12.28 -3.64
C PHE A 316 9.38 -13.70 -3.80
N GLN A 317 8.73 -14.03 -4.93
CA GLN A 317 8.21 -15.37 -5.20
C GLN A 317 9.33 -16.39 -5.35
N LEU A 318 10.41 -16.06 -6.05
CA LEU A 318 11.60 -16.92 -6.19
C LEU A 318 12.27 -17.18 -4.85
N LYS A 319 12.33 -16.19 -3.96
CA LYS A 319 12.82 -16.39 -2.59
C LYS A 319 11.93 -17.35 -1.82
N LYS A 320 10.62 -17.13 -1.82
CA LYS A 320 9.63 -17.99 -1.15
C LYS A 320 9.69 -19.43 -1.67
N TRP A 321 9.79 -19.59 -3.00
CA TRP A 321 9.91 -20.90 -3.63
C TRP A 321 11.19 -21.62 -3.20
N ARG A 322 12.35 -20.95 -3.22
CA ARG A 322 13.62 -21.52 -2.73
C ARG A 322 13.55 -21.98 -1.28
N GLU A 323 12.94 -21.18 -0.40
CA GLU A 323 12.74 -21.51 1.02
C GLU A 323 11.84 -22.74 1.19
N HIS A 324 10.74 -22.84 0.43
CA HIS A 324 9.89 -24.03 0.42
C HIS A 324 10.60 -25.28 -0.09
N SER A 325 11.37 -25.17 -1.18
CA SER A 325 12.15 -26.29 -1.73
C SER A 325 13.22 -26.78 -0.75
N GLN A 326 13.91 -25.87 -0.06
CA GLN A 326 14.88 -26.21 0.99
C GLN A 326 14.20 -26.90 2.18
N ASN A 327 13.04 -26.40 2.62
CA ASN A 327 12.27 -27.00 3.71
C ASN A 327 11.70 -28.38 3.36
N GLN A 328 11.36 -28.63 2.09
CA GLN A 328 10.96 -29.96 1.63
C GLN A 328 12.16 -30.91 1.50
N ALA A 329 13.30 -30.42 1.01
CA ALA A 329 14.52 -31.20 0.90
C ALA A 329 15.07 -31.61 2.28
N SER A 330 15.02 -30.72 3.27
CA SER A 330 15.41 -31.04 4.65
C SER A 330 14.48 -32.09 5.26
N LYS A 331 13.16 -31.95 5.11
CA LYS A 331 12.18 -32.97 5.56
C LYS A 331 12.38 -34.34 4.91
N LYS A 332 12.74 -34.39 3.61
CA LYS A 332 13.07 -35.67 2.93
C LYS A 332 14.36 -36.32 3.46
N LYS A 333 15.38 -35.53 3.82
CA LYS A 333 16.63 -36.05 4.41
C LYS A 333 16.45 -36.61 5.82
N THR A 334 15.49 -36.12 6.60
CA THR A 334 15.21 -36.64 7.95
C THR A 334 14.44 -37.96 7.96
N VAL A 335 13.81 -38.34 6.84
CA VAL A 335 12.92 -39.52 6.72
C VAL A 335 13.59 -40.69 5.97
N SER A 336 14.84 -40.58 5.52
CA SER A 336 15.55 -41.73 4.94
C SER A 336 15.82 -42.80 6.02
N PRO A 337 15.30 -44.04 5.89
CA PRO A 337 15.59 -45.10 6.84
C PRO A 337 17.05 -45.53 6.68
N LYS A 338 17.75 -45.75 7.80
CA LYS A 338 19.04 -46.45 7.82
C LYS A 338 18.85 -47.85 7.21
N SER A 339 19.15 -48.03 5.91
CA SER A 339 19.33 -49.35 5.33
C SER A 339 20.68 -49.90 5.76
N LYS A 340 20.68 -50.86 6.69
CA LYS A 340 21.83 -51.72 6.98
C LYS A 340 22.14 -52.56 5.72
N PRO A 341 23.41 -52.76 5.34
CA PRO A 341 23.74 -53.72 4.30
C PRO A 341 23.65 -55.14 4.88
N HIS A 342 22.78 -55.97 4.29
CA HIS A 342 22.69 -57.40 4.60
C HIS A 342 23.90 -58.13 3.99
N LYS A 343 24.77 -58.65 4.84
CA LYS A 343 25.87 -59.56 4.44
C LYS A 343 25.24 -60.88 3.97
N ARG A 344 25.59 -61.32 2.76
CA ARG A 344 25.28 -62.67 2.24
C ARG A 344 26.16 -63.68 2.97
N GLU A 345 25.55 -64.65 3.63
CA GLU A 345 26.21 -65.92 3.97
C GLU A 345 25.31 -67.07 3.48
N THR A 346 25.84 -67.78 2.49
CA THR A 346 25.39 -69.08 2.00
C THR A 346 25.92 -70.15 2.93
N THR A 347 25.04 -70.97 3.52
CA THR A 347 25.47 -72.24 4.12
C THR A 347 24.43 -73.33 3.87
N LYS A 348 24.80 -74.29 3.02
CA LYS A 348 24.21 -75.62 2.91
C LYS A 348 25.04 -76.57 3.77
N GLY A 349 24.36 -77.30 4.67
CA GLY A 349 24.62 -78.70 5.01
C GLY A 349 25.73 -79.02 6.02
N GLY A 350 25.37 -79.83 7.03
CA GLY A 350 26.26 -80.87 7.57
C GLY A 350 26.59 -80.85 9.07
N ALA A 351 25.83 -81.64 9.82
CA ALA A 351 26.26 -82.56 10.88
C ALA A 351 26.93 -82.08 12.20
N ALA A 352 26.30 -82.56 13.29
CA ALA A 352 26.88 -83.22 14.47
C ALA A 352 27.44 -82.40 15.67
N ASN A 353 26.80 -82.72 16.81
CA ASN A 353 27.32 -82.86 18.18
C ASN A 353 27.63 -81.63 19.05
N GLY A 354 26.99 -81.63 20.24
CA GLY A 354 27.73 -81.50 21.50
C GLY A 354 27.29 -80.40 22.50
N VAL A 355 26.50 -80.80 23.52
CA VAL A 355 26.74 -80.60 24.98
C VAL A 355 27.11 -79.17 25.45
N VAL A 356 26.19 -78.39 26.04
CA VAL A 356 25.79 -78.29 27.47
C VAL A 356 26.76 -77.51 28.41
N LYS A 357 26.17 -76.49 29.09
CA LYS A 357 26.51 -75.84 30.40
C LYS A 357 27.74 -74.91 30.47
N SER A 358 27.82 -73.88 31.32
CA SER A 358 26.95 -73.24 32.34
C SER A 358 27.62 -71.89 32.71
N GLU A 359 26.85 -70.93 33.25
CA GLU A 359 27.21 -70.02 34.39
C GLU A 359 28.46 -69.10 34.28
N ASP A 360 28.54 -67.86 34.79
CA ASP A 360 27.79 -67.06 35.76
C ASP A 360 28.47 -65.65 35.83
N LYS A 361 27.83 -64.71 36.55
CA LYS A 361 28.38 -63.52 37.26
C LYS A 361 28.44 -62.11 36.63
N MET A 362 27.57 -61.30 37.24
CA MET A 362 27.80 -59.99 37.93
C MET A 362 28.11 -58.69 37.16
N SER A 363 27.10 -57.80 37.21
CA SER A 363 27.11 -56.34 37.53
C SER A 363 28.40 -55.76 38.17
N PRO A 364 28.73 -54.43 38.13
CA PRO A 364 27.77 -53.33 38.20
C PRO A 364 28.06 -51.97 37.51
N ARG A 365 26.98 -51.17 37.58
CA ARG A 365 26.67 -49.76 37.28
C ARG A 365 27.62 -48.69 37.86
N ALA A 366 27.94 -47.64 37.08
CA ALA A 366 28.17 -46.23 37.53
C ALA A 366 28.20 -45.30 36.29
N ARG A 367 27.30 -44.33 36.08
CA ARG A 367 27.06 -42.98 36.68
C ARG A 367 27.71 -41.84 35.86
N LYS A 368 26.85 -40.86 35.52
CA LYS A 368 27.07 -39.62 34.76
C LYS A 368 28.20 -38.73 35.32
N ALA A 369 28.85 -37.97 34.43
CA ALA A 369 29.56 -36.73 34.74
C ALA A 369 29.00 -35.55 33.92
N LYS A 370 29.00 -34.37 34.56
CA LYS A 370 28.64 -33.02 34.08
C LYS A 370 29.92 -32.14 34.20
N ALA A 371 29.85 -30.96 33.57
CA ALA A 371 30.81 -29.82 33.56
C ALA A 371 31.79 -29.85 32.36
N SER A 372 32.09 -28.73 31.70
CA SER A 372 32.06 -27.32 32.13
C SER A 372 31.46 -26.37 31.09
#